data_AF-A0A4Q5XHY1-F1
#
_entry.id   AF-A0A4Q5XHY1-F1
#
_cell.length_a   1.000
_cell.length_b   1.000
_cell.length_c   1.000
_cell.angle_alpha   90.00
_cell.angle_beta   90.00
_cell.angle_gamma   90.00
#
_symmetry.space_group_name_H-M   'P 1'
#
loop_
_entity.id
_entity.type
_entity.pdbx_description
1 polymer ?
#
loop_
_entity_poly.entity_id
_entity_poly.type
_entity_poly.pdbx_seq_one_letter_code
_entity_poly.pdbx_strand_id
1 'polypeptide(L)'
;MLSLWHLHQVMNERRMVQLADGRVGKVVRVDTTFPANTTTVTIWTDSSECNAPVSGNGPASGPGISKVPLAEIVGEAERRSA
;
A
#
# COMPACT_ATOMS: atom_id res chain seq x y z
N MET A 1 14.17 -4.83 1.16
CA MET A 1 13.69 -4.13 2.37
C MET A 1 13.66 -2.65 2.04
N LEU A 2 12.48 -2.02 2.08
CA LEU A 2 12.30 -0.59 1.84
C LEU A 2 12.65 0.21 3.10
N SER A 3 13.30 1.37 2.94
CA SER A 3 13.59 2.27 4.04
C SER A 3 12.44 3.27 4.26
N LEU A 4 12.35 3.83 5.48
CA LEU A 4 11.37 4.89 5.78
C LEU A 4 11.51 6.07 4.82
N TRP A 5 12.76 6.50 4.56
CA TRP A 5 13.05 7.57 3.60
C TRP A 5 12.51 7.25 2.20
N HIS A 6 12.69 6.00 1.74
CA HIS A 6 12.17 5.53 0.46
C HIS A 6 10.63 5.62 0.41
N LEU A 7 9.93 5.24 1.48
CA LEU A 7 8.47 5.39 1.53
C LEU A 7 8.01 6.84 1.51
N HIS A 8 8.72 7.72 2.20
CA HIS A 8 8.41 9.15 2.14
C HIS A 8 8.58 9.71 0.73
N GLN A 9 9.62 9.27 0.02
CA GLN A 9 9.82 9.62 -1.39
C GLN A 9 8.66 9.09 -2.24
N VAL A 10 8.32 7.80 -2.13
CA VAL A 10 7.21 7.17 -2.85
C VAL A 10 5.87 7.87 -2.58
N MET A 11 5.60 8.24 -1.32
CA MET A 11 4.41 9.00 -0.94
C MET A 11 4.39 10.39 -1.58
N ASN A 12 5.50 11.13 -1.51
CA ASN A 12 5.63 12.46 -2.12
C ASN A 12 5.46 12.40 -3.64
N GLU A 13 6.07 11.41 -4.28
CA GLU A 13 5.97 11.15 -5.70
C GLU A 13 4.65 10.47 -6.08
N ARG A 14 3.79 10.17 -5.10
CA ARG A 14 2.45 9.58 -5.29
C ARG A 14 2.49 8.27 -6.08
N ARG A 15 3.60 7.53 -5.95
CA ARG A 15 3.83 6.25 -6.63
C ARG A 15 3.02 5.12 -6.01
N MET A 16 2.79 4.08 -6.81
CA MET A 16 2.12 2.85 -6.36
C MET A 16 3.13 1.93 -5.68
N VAL A 17 2.67 1.17 -4.69
CA VAL A 17 3.44 0.16 -3.96
C VAL A 17 2.71 -1.17 -3.99
N GLN A 18 3.48 -2.24 -3.93
CA GLN A 18 2.97 -3.59 -3.79
C GLN A 18 3.05 -4.04 -2.33
N LEU A 19 1.94 -4.57 -1.85
CA LEU A 19 1.79 -5.18 -0.54
C LEU A 19 2.22 -6.65 -0.57
N ALA A 20 2.59 -7.18 0.60
CA ALA A 20 2.99 -8.59 0.79
C ALA A 20 1.85 -9.57 0.50
N ASP A 21 0.60 -9.11 0.60
CA ASP A 21 -0.59 -9.86 0.20
C ASP A 21 -0.87 -9.85 -1.31
N GLY A 22 0.00 -9.20 -2.10
CA GLY A 22 -0.12 -9.09 -3.55
C GLY A 22 -0.97 -7.93 -4.05
N ARG A 23 -1.63 -7.17 -3.16
CA ARG A 23 -2.40 -5.98 -3.57
C ARG A 23 -1.48 -4.84 -3.98
N VAL A 24 -1.96 -4.01 -4.89
CA VAL A 24 -1.29 -2.77 -5.30
C VAL A 24 -2.10 -1.59 -4.80
N GLY A 25 -1.41 -0.57 -4.29
CA GLY A 25 -2.06 0.64 -3.84
C GLY A 25 -1.11 1.81 -3.72
N LYS A 26 -1.68 2.99 -3.52
CA LYS A 26 -0.96 4.25 -3.40
C LYS A 26 -0.68 4.57 -1.95
N VAL A 27 0.56 4.92 -1.61
CA VAL A 27 0.86 5.43 -0.26
C VAL A 27 0.23 6.80 -0.09
N VAL A 28 -0.61 6.96 0.92
CA VAL A 28 -1.30 8.22 1.23
C VAL A 28 -0.76 8.88 2.49
N ARG A 29 -0.30 8.06 3.45
CA ARG A 29 0.22 8.57 4.72
C ARG A 29 1.22 7.58 5.31
N VAL A 30 2.26 8.11 5.95
CA VAL A 30 3.22 7.34 6.75
C VAL A 30 3.23 7.95 8.15
N ASP A 31 2.84 7.15 9.16
CA ASP A 31 2.86 7.52 10.56
C ASP A 31 3.93 6.73 11.29
N THR A 32 4.79 7.39 12.05
CA THR A 32 5.76 6.74 12.93
C THR A 32 5.51 7.16 14.36
N THR A 33 5.25 6.20 15.24
CA THR A 33 5.03 6.46 16.67
C THR A 33 6.32 6.28 17.46
N PHE A 34 6.62 7.27 18.31
CA PHE A 34 7.75 7.26 19.24
C PHE A 34 7.26 6.99 20.67
N PRO A 35 8.05 6.32 21.54
CA PRO A 35 9.46 5.93 21.36
C PRO A 35 9.69 4.55 20.72
N ALA A 36 8.64 3.76 20.46
CA ALA A 36 8.74 2.39 19.96
C ALA A 36 9.12 2.27 18.46
N ASN A 37 9.26 3.39 17.75
CA ASN A 37 9.57 3.46 16.31
C ASN A 37 8.65 2.60 15.45
N THR A 38 7.37 2.49 15.81
CA THR A 38 6.43 1.70 15.04
C THR A 38 5.91 2.52 13.87
N THR A 39 6.26 2.11 12.66
CA THR A 39 5.82 2.77 11.42
C THR A 39 4.61 2.05 10.84
N THR A 40 3.51 2.79 10.71
CA THR A 40 2.28 2.37 10.01
C THR A 40 2.11 3.20 8.75
N VAL A 41 1.76 2.53 7.65
CA VAL A 41 1.57 3.12 6.34
C VAL A 41 0.11 2.97 5.94
N THR A 42 -0.53 4.07 5.61
CA THR A 42 -1.89 4.08 5.07
C THR A 42 -1.81 4.08 3.55
N ILE A 43 -2.40 3.07 2.95
CA ILE A 43 -2.41 2.81 1.51
C ILE A 43 -3.84 2.89 1.02
N TRP A 44 -4.02 3.54 -0.12
CA TRP A 44 -5.28 3.58 -0.84
C TRP A 44 -5.21 2.62 -2.02
N THR A 45 -6.11 1.65 -2.08
CA THR A 45 -6.15 0.63 -3.12
C THR A 45 -7.29 0.95 -4.08
N ASP A 46 -6.95 1.15 -5.34
CA ASP A 46 -7.91 1.21 -6.44
C ASP A 46 -8.49 -0.18 -6.67
N SER A 47 -9.82 -0.27 -6.66
CA SER A 47 -10.51 -1.56 -6.80
C SER A 47 -10.37 -2.20 -8.19
N SER A 48 -9.85 -1.47 -9.17
CA SER A 48 -9.59 -1.99 -10.52
C SER A 48 -8.36 -2.89 -10.62
N GLU A 49 -7.46 -2.89 -9.61
CA GLU A 49 -6.19 -3.64 -9.67
C GLU A 49 -6.12 -4.82 -8.68
N CYS A 50 -7.13 -4.99 -7.82
CA CYS A 50 -7.18 -6.12 -6.88
C CYS A 50 -7.76 -7.37 -7.57
N ASN A 51 -6.91 -8.11 -8.30
CA ASN A 51 -7.11 -9.54 -8.59
C ASN A 51 -6.90 -10.38 -7.31
N ALA A 52 -7.55 -10.03 -6.20
CA ALA A 52 -7.62 -10.89 -5.03
C ALA A 52 -8.91 -11.72 -5.14
N PRO A 53 -8.84 -13.07 -5.16
CA PRO A 53 -10.04 -13.90 -5.10
C PRO A 53 -10.74 -13.65 -3.77
N VAL A 54 -11.88 -12.98 -3.81
CA VAL A 54 -12.75 -12.79 -2.64
C VAL A 54 -13.47 -14.12 -2.38
N SER A 55 -13.05 -14.82 -1.32
CA SER A 55 -13.90 -15.82 -0.66
C SER A 55 -14.96 -15.06 0.14
N GLY A 56 -16.14 -14.83 -0.45
CA GLY A 56 -17.26 -14.17 0.22
C GLY A 56 -18.22 -13.48 -0.74
N ASN A 57 -19.48 -13.91 -0.75
CA ASN A 57 -20.54 -13.40 -1.62
C ASN A 57 -20.83 -11.89 -1.40
N GLY A 58 -20.48 -11.04 -2.36
CA GLY A 58 -20.94 -9.64 -2.45
C GLY A 58 -20.23 -8.86 -3.57
N PRO A 59 -20.92 -8.08 -4.42
CA PRO A 59 -20.29 -7.47 -5.59
C PRO A 59 -19.60 -6.14 -5.26
N ALA A 60 -18.53 -5.88 -6.01
CA ALA A 60 -17.76 -4.65 -6.14
C ALA A 60 -16.92 -4.23 -4.91
N SER A 61 -15.67 -4.71 -4.88
CA SER A 61 -14.58 -3.97 -4.25
C SER A 61 -14.67 -2.51 -4.68
N GLY A 62 -14.93 -1.62 -3.74
CA GLY A 62 -14.78 -0.17 -3.92
C GLY A 62 -13.35 0.25 -3.59
N PRO A 63 -12.98 1.51 -3.85
CA PRO A 63 -11.71 2.05 -3.38
C PRO A 63 -11.59 1.86 -1.86
N GLY A 64 -10.50 1.25 -1.43
CA GLY A 64 -10.28 0.85 -0.04
C GLY A 64 -9.11 1.58 0.60
N ILE A 65 -9.18 1.84 1.90
CA ILE A 65 -8.03 2.32 2.68
C ILE A 65 -7.56 1.16 3.56
N SER A 66 -6.30 0.77 3.40
CA SER A 66 -5.65 -0.26 4.22
C SER A 66 -4.51 0.37 5.02
N LYS A 67 -4.44 0.06 6.31
CA LYS A 67 -3.30 0.43 7.17
C LYS A 67 -2.43 -0.79 7.37
N VAL A 68 -1.17 -0.70 6.98
CA VAL A 68 -0.22 -1.81 7.04
C VAL A 68 1.07 -1.37 7.76
N PRO A 69 1.77 -2.27 8.47
CA PRO A 69 3.12 -2.00 8.92
C PRO A 69 4.08 -1.85 7.74
N LEU A 70 5.16 -1.09 7.92
CA LEU A 70 6.22 -0.91 6.91
C LEU A 70 6.75 -2.24 6.36
N ALA A 71 6.84 -3.28 7.19
CA ALA A 71 7.35 -4.59 6.80
C ALA A 71 6.49 -5.33 5.76
N GLU A 72 5.22 -4.96 5.61
CA GLU A 72 4.30 -5.57 4.64
C GLU A 72 4.39 -4.93 3.26
N ILE A 73 5.22 -3.90 3.07
CA ILE A 73 5.44 -3.27 1.77
C ILE A 73 6.66 -3.92 1.11
N VAL A 74 6.42 -4.59 -0.02
CA VAL A 74 7.45 -5.37 -0.73
C VAL A 74 8.32 -4.48 -1.61
N GLY A 75 7.70 -3.51 -2.30
CA GLY A 75 8.37 -2.70 -3.31
C GLY A 75 7.48 -1.62 -3.91
N GLU A 76 8.08 -0.80 -4.79
CA GLU A 76 7.32 -0.01 -5.75
C GLU A 76 6.59 -0.95 -6.71
N ALA A 77 5.31 -0.69 -6.95
CA ALA A 77 4.59 -1.42 -7.98
C ALA A 77 4.95 -0.81 -9.33
N GLU A 78 5.46 -1.64 -10.25
CA GLU A 78 5.71 -1.22 -11.62
C GLU A 78 4.37 -0.86 -12.25
N ARG A 79 4.15 0.44 -12.47
CA ARG A 79 3.01 0.92 -13.21
C ARG A 79 3.23 0.43 -14.64
N ARG A 80 2.54 -0.64 -15.07
CA ARG A 80 2.50 -1.01 -16.49
C ARG A 80 1.90 0.18 -17.24
N SER A 81 2.77 0.97 -17.84
CA SER A 81 2.43 2.02 -18.78
C SER A 81 1.60 1.38 -19.91
N ALA A 82 0.32 1.76 -20.00
CA ALA A 82 -0.46 1.56 -21.21
C ALA A 82 0.01 2.55 -22.29
#